data_AF-A0A2W6U191-F1
#
_entry.id   AF-A0A2W6U191-F1
#
_cell.length_a   1.000
_cell.length_b   1.000
_cell.length_c   1.000
_cell.angle_alpha   90.00
_cell.angle_beta   90.00
_cell.angle_gamma   90.00
#
_symmetry.space_group_name_H-M   'P 1'
#
loop_
_entity.id
_entity.type
_entity.pdbx_description
1 polymer ?
#
loop_
_entity_poly.entity_id
_entity_poly.type
_entity_poly.pdbx_seq_one_letter_code
_entity_poly.pdbx_strand_id
1 'polypeptide(L)' 'MAVQMFLEGPGMERRAVRFLAINKTEIVTRYRGATIVIDAQRLVDDEGQIATQVDVEGLRFQFQRSAIIWSLLVA' A
#
# COMPACT_ATOMS: atom_id res chain seq x y z
N MET A 1 -12.00 -6.04 -19.70
CA MET A 1 -12.38 -5.18 -18.56
C MET A 1 -11.08 -4.79 -17.87
N ALA A 2 -10.85 -3.51 -17.62
CA ALA A 2 -9.66 -3.07 -16.90
C ALA A 2 -9.91 -3.25 -15.39
N VAL A 3 -8.99 -3.89 -14.68
CA VAL A 3 -9.04 -4.02 -13.23
C VAL A 3 -8.80 -2.64 -12.61
N GLN A 4 -9.69 -2.19 -11.73
CA GLN A 4 -9.55 -0.90 -11.06
C GLN A 4 -9.12 -1.09 -9.60
N MET A 5 -8.07 -0.38 -9.19
CA MET A 5 -7.53 -0.46 -7.84
C MET A 5 -7.86 0.81 -7.06
N PHE A 6 -8.25 0.62 -5.80
CA PHE A 6 -8.52 1.70 -4.87
C PHE A 6 -7.81 1.46 -3.54
N LEU A 7 -7.37 2.53 -2.91
CA LEU A 7 -7.02 2.52 -1.49
C LEU A 7 -8.21 3.06 -0.71
N GLU A 8 -8.69 2.30 0.28
CA GLU A 8 -9.74 2.69 1.22
C GLU A 8 -9.16 3.06 2.59
N GLY A 9 -9.46 4.28 3.04
CA GLY A 9 -9.03 4.83 4.32
C GLY A 9 -9.96 4.43 5.46
N PRO A 10 -9.56 4.72 6.73
CA PRO A 10 -10.36 4.37 7.90
C PRO A 10 -11.73 5.08 7.96
N GLY A 11 -11.88 6.21 7.29
CA GLY A 11 -13.16 6.92 7.15
C GLY A 11 -13.97 6.49 5.93
N MET A 12 -13.64 5.35 5.31
CA MET A 12 -14.19 4.89 4.03
C MET A 12 -13.88 5.82 2.84
N GLU A 13 -12.89 6.71 2.98
CA GLU A 13 -12.42 7.50 1.85
C GLU A 13 -11.79 6.57 0.81
N ARG A 14 -12.06 6.80 -0.48
CA ARG A 14 -11.48 6.00 -1.56
C ARG A 14 -10.61 6.85 -2.46
N ARG A 15 -9.42 6.35 -2.75
CA ARG A 15 -8.49 6.93 -3.71
C ARG A 15 -8.22 5.94 -4.82
N ALA A 16 -8.51 6.32 -6.06
CA ALA A 16 -8.09 5.53 -7.22
C ALA A 16 -6.57 5.52 -7.29
N VAL A 17 -5.99 4.35 -7.55
CA VAL A 17 -4.55 4.17 -7.64
C VAL A 17 -4.17 3.28 -8.80
N ARG A 18 -2.93 3.42 -9.25
CA ARG A 18 -2.30 2.57 -10.25
C ARG A 18 -0.98 2.03 -9.76
N PHE A 19 -0.60 0.87 -10.27
CA PHE A 19 0.71 0.29 -10.00
C PHE A 19 1.81 1.21 -10.53
N LEU A 20 2.84 1.44 -9.71
CA LEU A 20 4.00 2.25 -10.07
C LEU A 20 5.26 1.38 -10.22
N ALA A 21 5.60 0.62 -9.18
CA ALA A 21 6.85 -0.14 -9.12
C ALA A 21 6.81 -1.20 -8.01
N ILE A 22 7.85 -2.04 -7.98
CA ILE A 22 8.17 -2.95 -6.87
C ILE A 22 9.56 -2.59 -6.35
N ASN A 23 9.67 -2.42 -5.04
CA ASN A 23 10.93 -2.08 -4.37
C ASN A 23 11.16 -2.99 -3.16
N LYS A 24 12.41 -3.39 -2.91
CA LYS A 24 12.78 -4.05 -1.67
C LYS A 24 12.55 -3.12 -0.48
N THR A 25 11.76 -3.58 0.48
CA THR A 25 11.41 -2.84 1.69
C THR A 25 11.47 -3.76 2.90
N GLU A 26 12.02 -3.25 3.99
CA GLU A 26 12.03 -3.94 5.28
C GLU A 26 10.69 -3.71 6.00
N ILE A 27 10.06 -4.79 6.41
CA ILE A 27 8.85 -4.77 7.25
C ILE A 27 9.20 -5.41 8.59
N VAL A 28 8.90 -4.71 9.67
CA VAL A 28 8.98 -5.26 11.01
C VAL A 28 7.68 -5.99 11.31
N THR A 29 7.76 -7.31 11.38
CA THR A 29 6.59 -8.12 11.74
C THR A 29 6.31 -7.98 13.23
N ARG A 30 5.02 -7.92 13.62
CA ARG A 30 4.65 -7.95 15.04
C ARG A 30 4.93 -9.31 15.68
N TYR A 31 5.06 -10.37 14.88
CA TYR A 31 5.37 -11.71 15.37
C TYR A 31 6.88 -11.82 15.63
N ARG A 32 7.26 -11.71 16.90
CA ARG A 32 8.66 -11.83 17.40
C ARG A 32 9.61 -10.69 17.01
N GLY A 33 9.11 -9.59 16.43
CA GLY A 33 9.95 -8.45 16.04
C GLY A 33 10.94 -8.77 14.93
N ALA A 34 10.68 -9.82 14.15
CA ALA A 34 11.53 -10.18 13.03
C ALA A 34 11.37 -9.15 11.91
N THR A 35 12.49 -8.62 11.44
CA THR A 35 12.55 -7.84 10.20
C THR A 35 12.62 -8.80 9.03
N ILE A 36 11.74 -8.58 8.05
CA ILE A 36 11.73 -9.31 6.79
C ILE A 36 11.89 -8.31 5.65
N VAL A 37 12.65 -8.70 4.64
CA VAL A 37 12.77 -7.94 3.40
C VAL A 37 11.77 -8.52 2.42
N ILE A 38 10.85 -7.69 1.93
CA ILE A 38 9.90 -8.07 0.90
C ILE A 38 10.08 -7.21 -0.35
N ASP A 39 9.63 -7.74 -1.49
CA ASP A 39 9.41 -6.97 -2.70
C ASP A 39 8.06 -6.24 -2.58
N ALA A 40 8.09 -5.04 -1.99
CA ALA A 40 6.92 -4.25 -1.67
C ALA A 40 6.41 -3.47 -2.90
N GLN A 41 5.09 -3.52 -3.12
CA GLN A 41 4.44 -2.73 -4.16
C GLN A 41 4.42 -1.24 -3.80
N ARG A 42 4.57 -0.42 -4.83
CA ARG A 42 4.29 1.02 -4.80
C ARG A 42 3.14 1.34 -5.73
N LEU A 43 2.17 2.06 -5.18
CA LEU A 43 1.01 2.56 -5.90
C LEU A 43 1.08 4.08 -5.95
N VAL A 44 0.44 4.66 -6.95
CA VAL A 44 0.35 6.11 -7.11
C VAL A 44 -1.09 6.51 -7.39
N ASP A 45 -1.57 7.56 -6.73
CA ASP A 45 -2.88 8.16 -7.02
C ASP A 45 -2.81 9.21 -8.14
N ASP A 46 -3.96 9.75 -8.53
CA ASP A 46 -4.06 10.73 -9.62
C ASP A 46 -3.38 12.08 -9.30
N GLU A 47 -3.14 12.36 -8.02
CA GLU A 47 -2.39 13.54 -7.54
C GLU A 47 -0.87 13.29 -7.50
N GLY A 48 -0.42 12.08 -7.82
CA GLY A 48 0.99 11.69 -7.78
C GLY A 48 1.48 11.32 -6.37
N GLN A 49 0.59 11.15 -5.39
CA GLN A 49 0.97 10.68 -4.07
C GLN A 49 1.29 9.19 -4.11
N ILE A 50 2.45 8.81 -3.56
CA ILE A 50 2.93 7.44 -3.57
C ILE A 50 2.54 6.75 -2.27
N ALA A 51 1.87 5.60 -2.41
CA ALA A 51 1.60 4.68 -1.33
C ALA A 51 2.55 3.47 -1.41
N THR A 52 3.14 3.09 -0.28
CA THR A 52 4.03 1.92 -0.17
C THR A 52 3.34 0.83 0.62
N GLN A 53 3.45 -0.41 0.17
CA GLN A 53 2.97 -1.58 0.90
C GLN A 53 3.68 -1.72 2.25
N VAL A 54 2.93 -2.02 3.31
CA VAL A 54 3.43 -2.11 4.69
C VAL A 54 3.11 -3.44 5.38
N ASP A 55 2.51 -4.38 4.65
CA ASP A 55 2.26 -5.74 5.09
C ASP A 55 2.87 -6.77 4.13
N VAL A 56 2.89 -8.04 4.51
CA VAL A 56 3.44 -9.11 3.65
C VAL A 56 2.42 -9.60 2.64
N GLU A 57 1.14 -9.44 2.97
CA GLU A 57 0.01 -9.91 2.20
C GLU A 57 -0.30 -9.03 0.98
N GLY A 58 0.23 -7.81 0.92
CA GLY A 58 -0.02 -6.88 -0.18
C GLY A 58 -1.37 -6.20 -0.12
N LEU A 59 -1.95 -6.08 1.08
CA LEU A 59 -3.28 -5.54 1.29
C LEU A 59 -3.26 -4.17 1.96
N ARG A 60 -2.15 -3.79 2.59
CA ARG A 60 -2.05 -2.56 3.37
C ARG A 60 -0.99 -1.63 2.83
N PHE A 61 -1.38 -0.36 2.69
CA PHE A 61 -0.55 0.67 2.10
C PHE A 61 -0.52 1.91 2.98
N GLN A 62 0.58 2.64 2.91
CA GLN A 62 0.76 3.91 3.60
C GLN A 62 1.30 4.95 2.62
N PHE A 63 0.65 6.11 2.54
CA PHE A 63 1.15 7.25 1.77
C PHE A 63 2.34 7.89 2.47
N GLN A 64 3.35 8.34 1.72
CA GLN A 64 4.62 8.88 2.26
C GLN A 64 4.45 10.02 3.28
N ARG A 65 3.36 10.78 3.20
CA ARG A 65 3.09 11.96 4.06
C ARG A 65 2.07 11.69 5.17
N SER A 66 1.67 10.44 5.39
CA SER A 66 0.64 10.08 6.35
C SER A 66 1.00 8.80 7.09
N ALA A 67 0.66 8.72 8.38
CA ALA A 67 0.74 7.48 9.16
C ALA A 67 -0.51 6.59 9.03
N ILE A 68 -1.51 7.06 8.29
CA ILE A 68 -2.77 6.33 8.10
C ILE A 68 -2.51 5.12 7.20
N ILE A 69 -3.00 3.97 7.64
CA ILE A 69 -2.99 2.73 6.86
C ILE A 69 -4.26 2.65 6.03
N TRP A 70 -4.07 2.37 4.75
CA TRP A 70 -5.12 2.20 3.75
C TRP A 70 -5.19 0.75 3.31
N SER A 71 -6.38 0.27 3.00
CA SER A 71 -6.60 -1.09 2.50
C SER A 71 -6.74 -1.10 0.97
N LEU A 72 -6.08 -2.03 0.30
CA LEU A 72 -6.23 -2.21 -1.14
C LEU A 72 -7.54 -2.92 -1.47
N LEU A 73 -8.32 -2.32 -2.35
CA LEU A 73 -9.51 -2.89 -2.97
C LEU A 73 -9.29 -3.02 -4.48
N VAL A 74 -9.79 -4.12 -5.05
CA VAL A 74 -9.69 -4.43 -6.47
C VAL A 74 -11.09 -4.72 -7.00
N ALA A 75 -11.50 -4.04 -8.06
CA ALA A 75 -12.81 -4.13 -8.69
C ALA A 75 -12.72 -4.44 -10.19
#